data_AF-A0A1B6FKM1-F1
#
_entry.id   AF-A0A1B6FKM1-F1
#
_cell.length_a   1.000
_cell.length_b   1.000
_cell.length_c   1.000
_cell.angle_alpha   90.00
_cell.angle_beta   90.00
_cell.angle_gamma   90.00
#
_symmetry.space_group_name_H-M   'P 1'
#
loop_
_entity.id
_entity.type
_entity.pdbx_description
1 polymer ?
#
loop_
_entity_poly.entity_id
_entity_poly.type
_entity_poly.pdbx_seq_one_letter_code
_entity_poly.pdbx_strand_id
1 'polypeptide(L)'
;PRGCFLEQSDGEVTLVQKSVSVFPIAPGNNTVVKVMCRSPSKPGRYQCYLRLSCDKGHYFGREIIFSIMVNEAQLELSDRLARLKTDVDETNNVTANSNYDIDREQVMLNDSDNENDVLMS
;
A
#
# COMPACT_ATOMS: atom_id res chain seq x y z
N PRO A 1 15.24 9.11 -32.90
CA PRO A 1 15.06 10.56 -32.68
C PRO A 1 15.21 10.89 -31.18
N ARG A 2 15.64 12.11 -30.82
CA ARG A 2 15.68 12.58 -29.42
C ARG A 2 14.30 13.09 -29.01
N GLY A 3 14.02 13.09 -27.70
CA GLY A 3 12.78 13.67 -27.17
C GLY A 3 11.52 12.84 -27.41
N CYS A 4 11.67 11.55 -27.68
CA CYS A 4 10.51 10.67 -27.85
C CYS A 4 10.01 10.16 -26.50
N PHE A 5 8.73 9.86 -26.44
CA PHE A 5 8.04 9.38 -25.25
C PHE A 5 7.02 8.31 -25.63
N LEU A 6 6.75 7.42 -24.68
CA LEU A 6 5.60 6.53 -24.70
C LEU A 6 4.47 7.20 -23.93
N GLU A 7 3.33 7.39 -24.56
CA GLU A 7 2.15 8.02 -23.94
C GLU A 7 0.90 7.17 -24.13
N GLN A 8 -0.08 7.41 -23.26
CA GLN A 8 -1.40 6.78 -23.38
C GLN A 8 -2.16 7.42 -24.54
N SER A 9 -2.47 6.63 -25.57
CA SER A 9 -3.32 7.04 -26.68
C SER A 9 -4.80 6.92 -26.34
N ASP A 10 -5.17 5.87 -25.58
CA ASP A 10 -6.56 5.59 -25.18
C ASP A 10 -6.62 4.61 -23.97
N GLY A 11 -7.82 4.38 -23.46
CA GLY A 11 -8.14 3.32 -22.50
C GLY A 11 -8.47 3.82 -21.10
N GLU A 12 -8.87 2.88 -20.25
CA GLU A 12 -9.49 3.15 -18.95
C GLU A 12 -8.52 3.00 -17.77
N VAL A 13 -7.36 2.37 -18.00
CA VAL A 13 -6.32 2.24 -16.98
C VAL A 13 -5.62 3.58 -16.82
N THR A 14 -5.55 4.07 -15.59
CA THR A 14 -4.85 5.31 -15.28
C THR A 14 -3.34 5.06 -15.16
N LEU A 15 -2.55 5.69 -16.02
CA LEU A 15 -1.10 5.76 -15.81
C LEU A 15 -0.75 6.73 -14.70
N VAL A 16 0.20 6.36 -13.85
CA VAL A 16 0.76 7.27 -12.82
C VAL A 16 1.54 8.39 -13.48
N GLN A 17 2.17 8.10 -14.62
CA GLN A 17 2.92 9.05 -15.44
C GLN A 17 2.21 9.16 -16.79
N LYS A 18 1.80 10.37 -17.18
CA LYS A 18 1.11 10.61 -18.46
C LYS A 18 1.97 10.26 -19.67
N SER A 19 3.29 10.36 -19.53
CA SER A 19 4.27 9.97 -20.54
C SER A 19 5.56 9.46 -19.89
N VAL A 20 6.23 8.54 -20.58
CA VAL A 20 7.53 7.96 -20.16
C VAL A 20 8.56 8.25 -21.25
N SER A 21 9.65 8.92 -20.90
CA SER A 21 10.70 9.25 -21.86
C SER A 21 11.39 7.99 -22.38
N VAL A 22 11.63 7.94 -23.69
CA VAL A 22 12.32 6.85 -24.37
C VAL A 22 13.61 7.38 -24.97
N PHE A 23 14.74 6.82 -24.53
CA PHE A 23 16.04 7.19 -25.08
C PHE A 23 16.15 6.78 -26.55
N PRO A 24 16.90 7.52 -27.38
CA PRO A 24 17.19 7.13 -28.76
C PRO A 24 17.80 5.73 -28.83
N ILE A 25 17.26 4.89 -29.70
CA ILE A 25 17.71 3.51 -29.92
C ILE A 25 18.27 3.41 -31.33
N ALA A 26 19.44 2.80 -31.49
CA ALA A 26 20.01 2.53 -32.81
C ALA A 26 19.21 1.43 -33.55
N PRO A 27 19.21 1.42 -34.90
CA PRO A 27 18.56 0.36 -35.67
C PRO A 27 19.06 -1.04 -35.26
N GLY A 28 18.13 -1.99 -35.12
CA GLY A 28 18.44 -3.37 -34.71
C GLY A 28 18.60 -3.59 -33.20
N ASN A 29 18.62 -2.53 -32.40
CA ASN A 29 18.70 -2.62 -30.95
C ASN A 29 17.31 -2.58 -30.29
N ASN A 30 17.25 -3.07 -29.05
CA ASN A 30 16.05 -3.11 -28.23
C ASN A 30 16.19 -2.21 -26.99
N THR A 31 15.07 -1.81 -26.40
CA THR A 31 15.02 -1.15 -25.10
C THR A 31 13.87 -1.72 -24.26
N VAL A 32 13.91 -1.46 -22.95
CA VAL A 32 12.82 -1.77 -22.03
C VAL A 32 12.26 -0.47 -21.47
N VAL A 33 10.95 -0.28 -21.60
CA VAL A 33 10.22 0.85 -21.01
C VAL A 33 9.38 0.32 -19.87
N LYS A 34 9.46 0.96 -18.70
CA LYS A 34 8.65 0.63 -17.54
C LYS A 34 7.58 1.71 -17.37
N VAL A 35 6.34 1.28 -17.21
CA VAL A 35 5.19 2.16 -17.00
C VAL A 35 4.54 1.77 -15.68
N MET A 36 4.27 2.76 -14.84
CA MET A 36 3.52 2.56 -13.60
C MET A 36 2.05 2.90 -13.84
N CYS A 37 1.16 1.98 -13.48
CA CYS A 37 -0.29 2.15 -13.61
C CYS A 37 -0.99 1.94 -12.28
N ARG A 38 -2.17 2.56 -12.13
CA ARG A 38 -3.07 2.32 -11.00
C ARG A 38 -4.25 1.47 -11.48
N SER A 39 -4.54 0.40 -10.74
CA SER A 39 -5.73 -0.42 -11.00
C SER A 39 -7.01 0.37 -10.74
N PRO A 40 -8.05 0.20 -11.56
CA PRO A 40 -9.38 0.72 -11.28
C PRO A 40 -9.96 0.15 -9.97
N SER A 41 -10.89 0.89 -9.36
CA SER A 41 -11.55 0.49 -8.12
C SER A 41 -12.74 -0.45 -8.31
N LYS A 42 -13.25 -0.59 -9.55
CA LYS A 42 -14.36 -1.48 -9.86
C LYS A 42 -13.82 -2.78 -10.46
N PRO A 43 -14.41 -3.94 -10.14
CA PRO A 43 -14.10 -5.18 -10.82
C PRO A 43 -14.42 -5.07 -12.32
N GLY A 44 -13.59 -5.66 -13.16
CA GLY A 44 -13.76 -5.57 -14.61
C GLY A 44 -12.50 -5.89 -15.39
N ARG A 45 -12.67 -5.94 -16.72
CA ARG A 45 -11.56 -6.02 -17.68
C ARG A 45 -11.30 -4.63 -18.22
N TYR A 46 -10.07 -4.18 -18.12
CA TYR A 46 -9.64 -2.87 -18.57
C TYR A 46 -8.53 -3.02 -19.58
N GLN A 47 -8.50 -2.11 -20.54
CA GLN A 47 -7.46 -2.03 -21.55
C GLN A 47 -6.82 -0.65 -21.54
N CYS A 48 -5.55 -0.63 -21.93
CA CYS A 48 -4.79 0.59 -22.10
C CYS A 48 -3.98 0.48 -23.37
N TYR A 49 -3.99 1.57 -24.12
CA TYR A 49 -3.36 1.70 -25.42
C TYR A 49 -2.23 2.72 -25.27
N LEU A 50 -1.01 2.30 -25.60
CA LEU A 50 0.18 3.12 -25.52
C LEU A 50 0.82 3.25 -26.89
N ARG A 51 1.30 4.44 -27.21
CA ARG A 51 1.96 4.69 -28.49
C ARG A 51 3.19 5.57 -28.31
N LEU A 52 4.21 5.28 -29.12
CA LEU A 52 5.41 6.11 -29.17
C LEU A 52 5.11 7.38 -29.96
N SER A 53 5.65 8.49 -29.48
CA SER A 53 5.47 9.82 -30.04
C SER A 53 6.82 10.55 -30.00
N CYS A 54 7.18 11.25 -31.07
CA CYS A 54 8.34 12.16 -31.09
C CYS A 54 7.85 13.52 -31.55
N ASP A 55 8.24 14.58 -30.83
CA ASP A 55 7.65 15.91 -30.96
C ASP A 55 6.13 15.90 -30.68
N LYS A 56 5.57 16.98 -30.14
CA LYS A 56 4.17 16.96 -29.66
C LYS A 56 3.19 16.68 -30.81
N GLY A 57 2.70 15.44 -30.91
CA GLY A 57 1.60 15.04 -31.78
C GLY A 57 1.92 14.06 -32.92
N HIS A 58 3.18 13.63 -33.10
CA HIS A 58 3.53 12.66 -34.15
C HIS A 58 3.78 11.26 -33.60
N TYR A 59 2.75 10.41 -33.69
CA TYR A 59 2.84 9.01 -33.32
C TYR A 59 3.60 8.17 -34.35
N PHE A 60 4.38 7.20 -33.89
CA PHE A 60 5.10 6.25 -34.72
C PHE A 60 5.17 4.86 -34.07
N GLY A 61 5.61 3.88 -34.86
CA GLY A 61 5.69 2.50 -34.41
C GLY A 61 4.31 1.84 -34.24
N ARG A 62 4.33 0.64 -33.67
CA ARG A 62 3.12 -0.13 -33.35
C ARG A 62 2.53 0.34 -32.03
N GLU A 63 1.21 0.25 -31.93
CA GLU A 63 0.52 0.43 -30.65
C GLU A 63 0.79 -0.76 -29.73
N ILE A 64 1.02 -0.46 -28.46
CA ILE A 64 1.22 -1.44 -27.40
C ILE A 64 -0.08 -1.47 -26.60
N ILE A 65 -0.68 -2.65 -26.51
CA ILE A 65 -1.95 -2.86 -25.79
C ILE A 65 -1.66 -3.77 -24.61
N PHE A 66 -2.07 -3.37 -23.42
CA PHE A 66 -2.12 -4.26 -22.27
C PHE A 66 -3.52 -4.28 -21.66
N SER A 67 -3.88 -5.42 -21.09
CA SER A 67 -5.15 -5.60 -20.40
C SER A 67 -4.92 -6.04 -18.97
N ILE A 68 -5.68 -5.45 -18.06
CA ILE A 68 -5.72 -5.85 -16.65
C ILE A 68 -7.12 -6.34 -16.31
N MET A 69 -7.20 -7.32 -15.42
CA MET A 69 -8.45 -7.79 -14.84
C MET A 69 -8.43 -7.48 -13.35
N VAL A 70 -9.36 -6.63 -12.92
CA VAL A 70 -9.61 -6.41 -11.50
C VAL A 70 -10.69 -7.40 -11.10
N ASN A 71 -10.35 -8.36 -10.25
CA ASN A 71 -11.34 -9.28 -9.69
C ASN A 71 -11.89 -8.73 -8.36
N GLU A 72 -13.12 -9.12 -8.04
CA GLU A 72 -13.77 -8.71 -6.81
C GLU A 72 -13.05 -9.24 -5.57
N ALA A 73 -12.57 -10.48 -5.62
CA ALA A 73 -11.87 -11.12 -4.51
C ALA A 73 -10.56 -10.39 -4.11
N GLN A 74 -9.78 -9.85 -5.05
CA GLN A 74 -8.58 -9.07 -4.70
C GLN A 74 -8.94 -7.68 -4.18
N LEU A 75 -10.05 -7.10 -4.62
CA LEU A 75 -10.51 -5.83 -4.09
C LEU A 75 -10.88 -5.96 -2.61
N GLU A 76 -11.68 -6.96 -2.26
CA GLU A 76 -12.05 -7.25 -0.87
C GLU A 76 -10.83 -7.55 0.02
N LEU A 77 -9.87 -8.33 -0.51
CA LEU A 77 -8.64 -8.63 0.22
C LEU A 77 -7.80 -7.37 0.45
N SER A 78 -7.68 -6.51 -0.57
CA SER A 78 -6.94 -5.25 -0.48
C SER A 78 -7.57 -4.31 0.54
N ASP A 79 -8.90 -4.21 0.56
CA ASP A 79 -9.64 -3.41 1.54
C ASP A 79 -9.47 -3.93 2.97
N ARG A 80 -9.53 -5.26 3.16
CA ARG A 80 -9.28 -5.89 4.46
C ARG A 80 -7.86 -5.62 4.96
N LEU A 81 -6.86 -5.76 4.08
CA LEU A 81 -5.46 -5.50 4.42
C LEU A 81 -5.22 -4.01 4.73
N ALA A 82 -5.89 -3.09 4.03
CA ALA A 82 -5.77 -1.67 4.29
C ALA A 82 -6.28 -1.30 5.70
N ARG A 83 -7.44 -1.86 6.11
CA ARG A 83 -8.00 -1.67 7.47
C ARG A 83 -7.09 -2.24 8.56
N LEU A 84 -6.59 -3.46 8.38
CA LEU A 84 -5.65 -4.09 9.31
C LEU A 84 -4.39 -3.26 9.55
N LYS A 85 -3.87 -2.56 8.53
CA LYS A 85 -2.70 -1.68 8.71
C LYS A 85 -3.01 -0.46 9.59
N THR A 86 -4.24 0.05 9.53
CA THR A 86 -4.63 1.25 10.29
C THR A 86 -4.74 0.92 11.79
N ASP A 87 -5.30 -0.24 12.13
CA ASP A 87 -5.51 -0.66 13.53
C ASP A 87 -4.18 -0.96 14.27
N VAL A 88 -3.15 -1.40 13.55
CA VAL A 88 -1.82 -1.70 14.12
C VAL A 88 -1.03 -0.43 14.43
N ASP A 89 -1.21 0.65 13.65
CA ASP A 89 -0.55 1.93 13.93
C ASP A 89 -1.19 2.65 15.13
N GLU A 90 -2.49 2.44 15.40
CA GLU A 90 -3.18 2.99 16.57
C GLU A 90 -2.81 2.27 17.87
N THR A 91 -2.52 0.96 17.84
CA THR A 91 -2.18 0.19 19.06
C THR A 91 -0.79 0.48 19.60
N ASN A 92 0.15 0.94 18.77
CA ASN A 92 1.51 1.28 19.20
C ASN A 92 1.63 2.66 19.87
N ASN A 93 0.56 3.47 19.88
CA ASN A 93 0.56 4.80 20.50
C ASN A 93 -0.03 4.83 21.92
N VAL A 94 -0.55 3.71 22.44
CA VAL A 94 -1.19 3.66 23.77
C VAL A 94 -0.22 3.25 24.88
N THR A 95 0.93 2.64 24.59
CA THR A 95 1.87 2.15 25.63
C THR A 95 2.94 3.17 26.07
N ALA A 96 2.92 4.42 25.57
CA ALA A 96 3.92 5.42 25.94
C ALA A 96 3.47 6.45 27.01
N ASN A 97 2.21 6.41 27.47
CA ASN A 97 1.70 7.36 28.47
C ASN A 97 0.80 6.68 29.51
N SER A 98 1.40 5.93 30.44
CA SER A 98 0.80 5.71 31.76
C SER A 98 1.87 5.83 32.84
N ASN A 99 2.24 7.09 33.13
CA ASN A 99 2.74 7.45 34.45
C ASN A 99 1.62 7.15 35.45
N TYR A 100 1.71 6.01 36.13
CA TYR A 100 0.90 5.76 37.32
C TYR A 100 1.49 6.58 38.48
N ASP A 101 0.82 7.69 38.80
CA ASP A 101 0.89 8.33 40.12
C ASP A 101 0.45 7.31 41.17
N ILE A 102 1.38 6.90 42.04
CA ILE A 102 1.08 6.09 43.21
C ILE A 102 0.96 7.06 44.40
N ASP A 103 -0.26 7.48 44.68
CA ASP A 103 -0.60 8.14 45.94
C ASP A 103 -0.50 7.11 47.09
N ARG A 104 0.40 7.42 48.03
CA ARG A 104 0.53 6.74 49.32
C ARG A 104 -0.59 7.20 50.24
N GLU A 105 -1.52 6.32 50.55
CA GLU A 105 -2.22 6.36 51.84
C GLU A 105 -1.92 5.10 52.65
N GLN A 106 -1.34 5.33 53.83
CA GLN A 106 -1.14 4.32 54.86
C GLN A 106 -2.47 4.03 55.55
N VAL A 107 -2.80 2.75 55.70
CA VAL A 107 -3.76 2.30 56.71
C VAL A 107 -3.03 1.38 57.67
N MET A 108 -2.66 1.95 58.82
CA MET A 108 -2.52 1.23 60.07
C MET A 108 -3.89 0.67 60.44
N LEU A 109 -3.97 -0.59 60.86
CA LEU A 109 -4.53 -0.97 62.17
C LEU A 109 -4.32 -2.48 62.40
N ASN A 110 -3.69 -2.74 63.54
CA ASN A 110 -3.58 -4.02 64.22
C ASN A 110 -4.98 -4.59 64.53
N ASP A 111 -5.09 -5.91 64.67
CA ASP A 111 -5.57 -6.48 65.92
C ASP A 111 -5.21 -7.97 66.02
N SER A 112 -5.01 -8.34 67.27
CA SER A 112 -4.23 -9.45 67.77
C SER A 112 -5.09 -10.68 68.10
N ASP A 113 -4.38 -11.79 68.34
CA ASP A 113 -4.74 -12.92 69.20
C ASP A 113 -5.85 -13.89 68.72
N ASN A 114 -5.53 -15.18 68.59
CA ASN A 114 -5.75 -16.11 69.69
C ASN A 114 -5.18 -17.52 69.39
N GLU A 115 -4.64 -18.12 70.45
CA GLU A 115 -4.03 -19.44 70.57
C GLU A 115 -5.05 -20.59 70.38
N ASN A 116 -4.61 -21.73 69.82
CA ASN A 116 -4.42 -22.97 70.60
C ASN A 116 -4.14 -24.23 69.75
N ASP A 117 -3.05 -24.88 70.15
CA ASP A 117 -2.84 -26.32 70.40
C ASP A 117 -2.93 -27.44 69.34
N VAL A 118 -1.75 -28.03 69.11
CA VAL A 118 -1.34 -29.46 69.24
C VAL A 118 -2.18 -30.56 68.54
N LEU A 119 -1.59 -31.33 67.60
CA LEU A 119 -1.09 -32.72 67.79
C LEU A 119 -0.77 -33.48 66.47
N MET A 120 0.33 -34.26 66.56
CA MET A 120 0.75 -35.44 65.78
C MET A 120 1.28 -35.20 64.34
N SER A 121 2.43 -35.74 63.92
CA SER A 121 3.24 -36.89 64.37
C SER A 121 4.74 -36.62 64.18
#